data_AF-A0A3E1EA81-F1
#
_entry.id   AF-A0A3E1EA81-F1
#
_cell.length_a   1.000
_cell.length_b   1.000
_cell.length_c   1.000
_cell.angle_alpha   90.00
_cell.angle_beta   90.00
_cell.angle_gamma   90.00
#
_symmetry.space_group_name_H-M   'P 1'
#
loop_
_entity.id
_entity.type
_entity.pdbx_description
1 polymer ?
#
loop_
_entity_poly.entity_id
_entity_poly.type
_entity_poly.pdbx_seq_one_letter_code
_entity_poly.pdbx_strand_id
1 'polypeptide(L)'
;MSKSTLEEGRAFLAENATREGVQTTASGLQYKFLVEGTGKSPRARDTVEVHYRGTNIQGVEFDSSYARREPAEFPLNAVIRGWTEGVQLMKEGAKFQFFIPSELAYGSRGALPDILPNETLIFEVELLKVWED
;
A
#
# COMPACT_ATOMS: atom_id res chain seq x y z
N MET A 1 9.99 28.49 1.68
CA MET A 1 10.15 27.40 2.67
C MET A 1 9.57 26.16 2.04
N SER A 2 10.35 25.09 1.83
CA SER A 2 9.79 23.81 1.39
C SER A 2 8.97 23.23 2.53
N LYS A 3 7.84 22.59 2.22
CA LYS A 3 7.06 21.86 3.22
C LYS A 3 7.85 20.61 3.63
N SER A 4 7.66 20.14 4.86
CA SER A 4 8.24 18.86 5.27
C SER A 4 7.49 17.69 4.60
N THR A 5 8.16 16.54 4.42
CA THR A 5 7.56 15.33 3.85
C THR A 5 6.26 14.92 4.57
N LEU A 6 6.22 15.10 5.90
CA LEU A 6 5.03 14.82 6.71
C LEU A 6 3.86 15.75 6.37
N GLU A 7 4.11 17.05 6.21
CA GLU A 7 3.07 18.02 5.86
C GLU A 7 2.56 17.81 4.44
N GLU A 8 3.45 17.50 3.50
CA GLU A 8 3.10 17.17 2.12
C GLU A 8 2.24 15.91 2.06
N GLY A 9 2.63 14.85 2.77
CA GLY A 9 1.86 13.61 2.88
C GLY A 9 0.48 13.83 3.49
N ARG A 10 0.38 14.59 4.59
CA ARG A 10 -0.91 14.90 5.23
C ARG A 10 -1.83 15.72 4.32
N ALA A 11 -1.28 16.72 3.62
CA ALA A 11 -2.05 17.51 2.67
C ALA A 11 -2.56 16.63 1.52
N PHE A 12 -1.69 15.77 0.96
CA PHE A 12 -2.05 14.82 -0.07
C PHE A 12 -3.18 13.89 0.39
N LEU A 13 -3.06 13.27 1.56
CA LEU A 13 -4.07 12.35 2.11
C LEU A 13 -5.40 13.06 2.38
N ALA A 14 -5.36 14.29 2.91
CA ALA A 14 -6.57 15.07 3.15
C ALA A 14 -7.35 15.36 1.85
N GLU A 15 -6.63 15.72 0.78
CA GLU A 15 -7.24 15.89 -0.55
C GLU A 15 -7.73 14.55 -1.11
N ASN A 16 -6.90 13.51 -1.06
CA ASN A 16 -7.18 12.22 -1.65
C ASN A 16 -8.41 11.53 -1.02
N ALA A 17 -8.64 11.71 0.28
CA ALA A 17 -9.85 11.23 0.96
C ALA A 17 -11.16 11.77 0.37
N THR A 18 -11.14 12.90 -0.33
CA THR A 18 -12.33 13.50 -0.94
C THR A 18 -12.58 13.00 -2.36
N ARG A 19 -11.65 12.24 -2.94
CA ARG A 19 -11.74 11.75 -4.32
C ARG A 19 -12.70 10.58 -4.42
N GLU A 20 -13.38 10.49 -5.55
CA GLU A 20 -14.35 9.43 -5.82
C GLU A 20 -13.71 8.04 -5.76
N GLY A 21 -14.39 7.14 -5.03
CA GLY A 21 -13.98 5.75 -4.84
C GLY A 21 -12.86 5.55 -3.82
N VAL A 22 -12.31 6.62 -3.22
CA VAL A 22 -11.37 6.52 -2.11
C VAL A 22 -12.13 6.28 -0.82
N GLN A 23 -11.72 5.25 -0.09
CA GLN A 23 -12.22 4.91 1.23
C GLN A 23 -11.09 5.09 2.24
N THR A 24 -11.42 5.52 3.46
CA THR A 24 -10.46 5.70 4.55
C THR A 24 -10.85 4.80 5.71
N THR A 25 -9.91 3.99 6.20
CA THR A 25 -10.11 3.14 7.38
C THR A 25 -9.89 3.93 8.67
N ALA A 26 -10.23 3.35 9.81
CA ALA A 26 -10.03 3.98 11.12
C ALA A 26 -8.54 4.23 11.46
N SER A 27 -7.61 3.49 10.85
CA SER A 27 -6.17 3.68 11.05
C SER A 27 -5.60 4.83 10.21
N GLY A 28 -6.40 5.38 9.28
CA GLY A 28 -5.99 6.39 8.31
C GLY A 28 -5.47 5.82 6.99
N LEU A 29 -5.41 4.49 6.83
CA LEU A 29 -5.16 3.87 5.52
C LEU A 29 -6.25 4.33 4.55
N GLN A 30 -5.83 4.82 3.39
CA GLN A 30 -6.76 5.07 2.29
C GLN A 30 -6.57 4.04 1.20
N TYR A 31 -7.66 3.68 0.55
CA TYR A 31 -7.61 2.76 -0.57
C TYR A 31 -8.68 3.07 -1.59
N LYS A 32 -8.39 2.72 -2.83
CA LYS A 32 -9.31 2.75 -3.95
C LYS A 32 -9.29 1.40 -4.64
N PHE A 33 -10.47 0.87 -4.88
CA PHE A 33 -10.63 -0.34 -5.66
C PHE A 33 -10.43 -0.06 -7.15
N LEU A 34 -9.69 -0.91 -7.86
CA LEU A 34 -9.48 -0.82 -9.32
C LEU A 34 -10.11 -2.00 -10.07
N VAL A 35 -9.98 -3.22 -9.54
CA VAL A 35 -10.51 -4.47 -10.15
C VAL A 35 -11.07 -5.38 -9.07
N GLU A 36 -12.21 -6.03 -9.35
CA GLU A 36 -12.84 -6.99 -8.42
C GLU A 36 -12.15 -8.32 -8.42
N GLY A 37 -11.83 -8.80 -7.23
CA GLY A 37 -11.47 -10.18 -7.00
C GLY A 37 -12.69 -10.98 -6.60
N THR A 38 -12.75 -12.24 -7.01
CA THR A 38 -13.85 -13.16 -6.70
C THR A 38 -13.43 -14.28 -5.75
N GLY A 39 -12.14 -14.40 -5.45
CA GLY A 39 -11.63 -15.43 -4.56
C GLY A 39 -11.70 -15.05 -3.08
N LYS A 40 -10.89 -15.74 -2.28
CA LYS A 40 -10.84 -15.57 -0.83
C LYS A 40 -10.06 -14.32 -0.42
N SER A 41 -10.36 -13.82 0.77
CA SER A 41 -9.59 -12.76 1.41
C SER A 41 -8.55 -13.36 2.35
N PRO A 42 -7.31 -12.85 2.37
CA PRO A 42 -6.27 -13.34 3.27
C PRO A 42 -6.54 -12.88 4.70
N ARG A 43 -6.09 -13.67 5.67
CA ARG A 43 -5.98 -13.31 7.10
C ARG A 43 -4.62 -12.67 7.35
N ALA A 44 -4.48 -11.93 8.46
CA ALA A 44 -3.25 -11.21 8.83
C ALA A 44 -1.94 -12.03 8.88
N ARG A 45 -2.01 -13.36 8.90
CA ARG A 45 -0.86 -14.28 8.96
C ARG A 45 -0.69 -15.13 7.71
N ASP A 46 -1.64 -15.07 6.78
CA ASP A 46 -1.55 -15.83 5.54
C ASP A 46 -0.41 -15.27 4.68
N THR A 47 0.11 -16.11 3.78
CA THR A 47 1.05 -15.70 2.74
C THR A 47 0.26 -15.34 1.49
N VAL A 48 0.66 -14.26 0.82
CA VAL A 48 0.03 -13.81 -0.43
C VAL A 48 1.05 -13.75 -1.54
N GLU A 49 0.61 -14.05 -2.76
CA GLU A 49 1.34 -13.78 -4.00
C GLU A 49 0.73 -12.55 -4.65
N VAL A 50 1.54 -11.55 -4.96
CA VAL A 50 1.07 -10.28 -5.49
C VAL A 50 1.94 -9.77 -6.64
N HIS A 51 1.31 -9.02 -7.53
CA HIS A 51 2.01 -7.98 -8.25
C HIS A 51 1.81 -6.64 -7.56
N TYR A 52 2.85 -5.81 -7.52
CA TYR A 52 2.76 -4.49 -6.92
C TYR A 52 3.71 -3.47 -7.55
N ARG A 53 3.36 -2.21 -7.35
CA ARG A 53 4.18 -1.04 -7.67
C ARG A 53 4.06 -0.02 -6.55
N GLY A 54 5.19 0.31 -5.92
CA GLY A 54 5.32 1.29 -4.85
C GLY A 54 5.96 2.59 -5.34
N THR A 55 5.30 3.70 -5.06
CA THR A 55 5.76 5.05 -5.40
C THR A 55 5.56 6.01 -4.23
N ASN A 56 6.33 7.09 -4.16
CA ASN A 56 5.99 8.21 -3.29
C ASN A 56 4.89 9.11 -3.92
N ILE A 57 4.46 10.14 -3.19
CA ILE A 57 3.38 11.04 -3.67
C ILE A 57 3.77 11.87 -4.90
N GLN A 58 5.05 11.93 -5.24
CA GLN A 58 5.63 12.57 -6.42
C GLN A 58 5.71 11.61 -7.61
N GLY A 59 5.31 10.34 -7.43
CA GLY A 59 5.31 9.31 -8.48
C GLY A 59 6.67 8.67 -8.73
N VAL A 60 7.66 8.91 -7.87
CA VAL A 60 8.97 8.25 -7.94
C VAL A 60 8.79 6.82 -7.45
N GLU A 61 9.08 5.86 -8.34
CA GLU A 61 9.04 4.43 -8.02
C GLU A 61 10.26 4.04 -7.19
N PHE A 62 10.01 3.37 -6.06
CA PHE A 62 11.06 2.82 -5.20
C PHE A 62 11.10 1.28 -5.26
N ASP A 63 9.98 0.63 -5.60
CA ASP A 63 9.91 -0.83 -5.67
C ASP A 63 8.77 -1.29 -6.58
N SER A 64 9.01 -2.33 -7.38
CA SER A 64 8.03 -2.85 -8.36
C SER A 64 8.31 -4.29 -8.73
N SER A 65 7.33 -5.17 -8.53
CA SER A 65 7.40 -6.57 -9.01
C SER A 65 7.33 -6.62 -10.54
N TYR A 66 6.62 -5.68 -11.16
CA TYR A 66 6.50 -5.61 -12.63
C TYR A 66 7.85 -5.30 -13.28
N ALA A 67 8.65 -4.43 -12.66
CA ALA A 67 10.02 -4.15 -13.11
C ALA A 67 10.92 -5.39 -13.06
N ARG A 68 10.69 -6.26 -12.07
CA ARG A 68 11.38 -7.56 -11.94
C ARG A 68 10.79 -8.68 -12.81
N ARG A 69 9.61 -8.48 -13.39
CA ARG A 69 8.87 -9.45 -14.23
C ARG A 69 8.50 -10.75 -13.50
N GLU A 70 8.37 -10.69 -12.18
CA GLU A 70 8.04 -11.84 -11.34
C GLU A 70 7.13 -11.37 -10.19
N PRO A 71 6.06 -12.10 -9.85
CA PRO A 71 5.30 -11.87 -8.63
C PRO A 71 6.17 -11.92 -7.38
N ALA A 72 5.70 -11.33 -6.29
CA ALA A 72 6.36 -11.43 -5.01
C ALA A 72 5.45 -12.12 -3.99
N GLU A 73 6.05 -12.98 -3.18
CA GLU A 73 5.37 -13.64 -2.07
C GLU A 73 5.69 -12.95 -0.76
N PHE A 74 4.66 -12.64 0.02
CA PHE A 74 4.81 -11.99 1.31
C PHE A 74 3.94 -12.65 2.38
N PRO A 75 4.51 -13.01 3.54
CA PRO A 75 3.70 -13.26 4.73
C PRO A 75 3.17 -11.92 5.26
N LEU A 76 1.85 -11.78 5.39
CA LEU A 76 1.22 -10.48 5.70
C LEU A 76 1.61 -9.90 7.06
N ASN A 77 2.14 -10.72 7.97
CA ASN A 77 2.65 -10.29 9.27
C ASN A 77 4.10 -9.78 9.24
N ALA A 78 4.78 -9.82 8.09
CA ALA A 78 6.17 -9.36 7.93
C ALA A 78 6.31 -8.12 7.01
N VAL A 79 5.19 -7.57 6.54
CA VAL A 79 5.15 -6.35 5.73
C VAL A 79 4.75 -5.13 6.59
N ILE A 80 4.78 -3.93 5.99
CA ILE A 80 4.32 -2.71 6.68
C ILE A 80 2.85 -2.82 7.10
N ARG A 81 2.50 -2.16 8.20
CA ARG A 81 1.16 -2.26 8.81
C ARG A 81 0.03 -1.93 7.84
N GLY A 82 0.24 -0.96 6.95
CA GLY A 82 -0.74 -0.59 5.92
C GLY A 82 -1.01 -1.71 4.91
N TRP A 83 0.00 -2.52 4.58
CA TRP A 83 -0.19 -3.72 3.76
C TRP A 83 -0.89 -4.84 4.54
N THR A 84 -0.44 -5.12 5.78
CA THR A 84 -1.10 -6.11 6.63
C THR A 84 -2.59 -5.81 6.75
N GLU A 85 -2.97 -4.56 7.00
CA GLU A 85 -4.37 -4.14 7.08
C GLU A 85 -5.07 -4.17 5.71
N GLY A 86 -4.51 -3.49 4.71
CA GLY A 86 -5.17 -3.24 3.44
C GLY A 86 -5.39 -4.49 2.59
N VAL A 87 -4.44 -5.41 2.56
CA VAL A 87 -4.53 -6.62 1.73
C VAL A 87 -5.60 -7.59 2.27
N GLN A 88 -5.91 -7.55 3.58
CA GLN A 88 -7.03 -8.31 4.15
C GLN A 88 -8.41 -7.82 3.67
N LEU A 89 -8.50 -6.60 3.12
CA LEU A 89 -9.71 -6.06 2.50
C LEU A 89 -9.89 -6.53 1.05
N MET A 90 -8.84 -7.10 0.44
CA MET A 90 -8.86 -7.59 -0.92
C MET A 90 -9.42 -9.01 -1.00
N LYS A 91 -9.91 -9.37 -2.18
CA LYS A 91 -10.17 -10.75 -2.57
C LYS A 91 -9.13 -11.17 -3.61
N GLU A 92 -8.78 -12.45 -3.64
CA GLU A 92 -7.93 -12.99 -4.71
C GLU A 92 -8.51 -12.64 -6.09
N GLY A 93 -7.64 -12.16 -6.98
CA GLY A 93 -7.95 -11.54 -8.28
C GLY A 93 -8.18 -10.03 -8.24
N ALA A 94 -8.26 -9.40 -7.06
CA ALA A 94 -8.51 -7.97 -6.96
C ALA A 94 -7.27 -7.13 -7.22
N LYS A 95 -7.47 -5.92 -7.74
CA LYS A 95 -6.44 -4.88 -7.81
C LYS A 95 -6.89 -3.63 -7.07
N PHE A 96 -6.09 -3.18 -6.10
CA PHE A 96 -6.35 -2.01 -5.26
C PHE A 96 -5.21 -1.01 -5.41
N GLN A 97 -5.51 0.26 -5.20
CA GLN A 97 -4.53 1.31 -4.96
C GLN A 97 -4.63 1.72 -3.49
N PHE A 98 -3.52 1.60 -2.75
CA PHE A 98 -3.39 2.02 -1.36
C PHE A 98 -2.63 3.33 -1.27
N PHE A 99 -3.05 4.21 -0.37
CA PHE A 99 -2.33 5.41 0.02
C PHE A 99 -2.09 5.32 1.54
N ILE A 100 -0.84 5.09 1.89
CA ILE A 100 -0.43 4.63 3.21
C ILE A 100 0.26 5.79 3.93
N PRO A 101 -0.35 6.33 5.01
CA PRO A 101 0.31 7.29 5.88
C PRO A 101 1.62 6.72 6.43
N SER A 102 2.59 7.58 6.68
CA SER A 102 3.92 7.17 7.12
C SER A 102 3.90 6.30 8.39
N GLU A 103 2.95 6.56 9.30
CA GLU A 103 2.73 5.86 10.56
C GLU A 103 2.29 4.39 10.37
N LEU A 104 1.75 4.06 9.18
CA LEU A 104 1.43 2.70 8.76
C LEU A 104 2.49 2.12 7.78
N ALA A 105 3.53 2.89 7.48
CA ALA A 105 4.66 2.53 6.63
C ALA A 105 5.98 2.54 7.43
N TYR A 106 6.96 3.35 7.03
CA TYR A 106 8.31 3.40 7.63
C TYR A 106 8.51 4.53 8.65
N GLY A 107 7.46 5.32 8.92
CA GLY A 107 7.45 6.39 9.92
C GLY A 107 8.60 7.39 9.78
N SER A 108 9.00 7.97 10.92
CA SER A 108 10.07 8.97 10.98
C SER A 108 11.46 8.43 10.69
N ARG A 109 11.64 7.09 10.67
CA ARG A 109 12.92 6.47 10.32
C ARG A 109 13.12 6.42 8.81
N GLY A 110 12.04 6.23 8.03
CA GLY A 110 12.13 5.93 6.61
C GLY A 110 12.82 4.58 6.33
N ALA A 111 13.09 4.32 5.06
CA ALA A 111 13.93 3.23 4.58
C ALA A 111 14.88 3.79 3.52
N LEU A 112 15.89 4.50 4.00
CA LEU A 112 16.87 5.19 3.15
C LEU A 112 17.71 4.18 2.34
N PRO A 113 18.13 4.56 1.10
CA PRO A 113 17.94 5.88 0.49
C PRO A 113 16.59 6.08 -0.20
N ASP A 114 15.80 5.03 -0.39
CA ASP A 114 14.67 5.03 -1.33
C ASP A 114 13.38 5.62 -0.74
N ILE A 115 13.19 5.50 0.57
CA ILE A 115 12.02 6.01 1.28
C ILE A 115 12.45 6.98 2.38
N LEU A 116 12.01 8.23 2.26
CA LEU A 116 12.38 9.29 3.18
C LEU A 116 11.61 9.19 4.52
N PRO A 117 12.13 9.79 5.59
CA PRO A 117 11.40 9.99 6.84
C PRO A 117 10.01 10.61 6.62
N ASN A 118 9.00 10.01 7.24
CA ASN A 118 7.59 10.44 7.22
C ASN A 118 6.96 10.49 5.82
N GLU A 119 7.49 9.74 4.87
CA GLU A 119 6.95 9.69 3.51
C GLU A 119 5.65 8.89 3.46
N THR A 120 4.64 9.48 2.80
CA THR A 120 3.40 8.77 2.44
C THR A 120 3.65 7.96 1.18
N LEU A 121 3.24 6.70 1.20
CA LEU A 121 3.49 5.77 0.10
C LEU A 121 2.20 5.46 -0.65
N ILE A 122 2.33 5.29 -1.96
CA ILE A 122 1.25 4.87 -2.85
C ILE A 122 1.64 3.51 -3.43
N PHE A 123 0.78 2.53 -3.23
CA PHE A 123 0.94 1.19 -3.78
C PHE A 123 -0.22 0.83 -4.69
N GLU A 124 0.05 0.37 -5.90
CA GLU A 124 -0.89 -0.48 -6.63
C GLU A 124 -0.55 -1.93 -6.31
N VAL A 125 -1.54 -2.71 -5.88
CA VAL A 125 -1.38 -4.12 -5.51
C VAL A 125 -2.45 -4.93 -6.21
N GLU A 126 -2.02 -5.97 -6.91
CA GLU A 126 -2.84 -7.01 -7.51
C GLU A 126 -2.62 -8.30 -6.72
N LEU A 127 -3.68 -8.79 -6.07
CA LEU A 127 -3.62 -10.01 -5.27
C LEU A 127 -3.85 -11.21 -6.18
N LEU A 128 -2.79 -11.94 -6.49
CA LEU A 128 -2.83 -13.07 -7.41
C LEU A 128 -3.27 -14.34 -6.70
N LYS A 129 -2.78 -14.56 -5.48
CA LYS A 129 -3.04 -15.79 -4.73
C LYS A 129 -2.98 -15.59 -3.23
N VAL A 130 -3.80 -16.35 -2.50
CA VAL A 130 -3.76 -16.46 -1.05
C VAL A 130 -3.43 -17.90 -0.64
N TRP A 131 -2.35 -18.07 0.11
CA TRP A 131 -1.94 -19.35 0.70
C TRP A 131 -2.46 -19.41 2.13
N GLU A 132 -3.32 -20.39 2.41
CA GLU A 132 -3.81 -20.64 3.77
C GLU A 132 -2.79 -21.49 4.53
N ASP A 133 -2.33 -20.99 5.67
CA ASP A 133 -1.73 -21.80 6.73
C ASP A 133 -2.80 -22.48 7.59
#